data_AF-A0A6M2AZF9-F1
#
_entry.id   AF-A0A6M2AZF9-F1
#
_cell.length_a   1.000
_cell.length_b   1.000
_cell.length_c   1.000
_cell.angle_alpha   90.00
_cell.angle_beta   90.00
_cell.angle_gamma   90.00
#
_symmetry.space_group_name_H-M   'P 1'
#
loop_
_entity.id
_entity.type
_entity.pdbx_description
1 polymer ?
#
loop_
_entity_poly.entity_id
_entity_poly.type
_entity_poly.pdbx_seq_one_letter_code
_entity_poly.pdbx_strand_id
1 'polypeptide(L)'
;MHDVSYTHVTLADYILTEDPELLVENETVTRIYKNLKKQKEVVTHKDIILCLIQKIEQESDTDKQDIYLEALEYVVYRTPDDDIV
;
A
#
# COMPACT_ATOMS: atom_id res chain seq x y z
N MET A 1 3.21 -4.38 -41.17
CA MET A 1 1.99 -4.22 -40.34
C MET A 1 2.45 -4.56 -38.92
N HIS A 2 2.68 -3.55 -38.08
CA HIS A 2 3.14 -3.78 -36.71
C HIS A 2 1.92 -4.11 -35.86
N ASP A 3 1.84 -5.35 -35.40
CA ASP A 3 0.84 -5.80 -34.45
C ASP A 3 1.21 -5.19 -33.09
N VAL A 4 0.58 -4.07 -32.74
CA VAL A 4 0.72 -3.48 -31.41
C VAL A 4 -0.22 -4.25 -30.51
N SER A 5 0.32 -5.25 -29.82
CA SER A 5 -0.37 -5.90 -28.71
C SER A 5 -0.51 -4.89 -27.58
N TYR A 6 -1.63 -4.17 -27.58
CA TYR A 6 -2.09 -3.46 -26.40
C TYR A 6 -2.51 -4.54 -25.40
N THR A 7 -1.66 -4.80 -24.40
CA THR A 7 -2.11 -5.53 -23.21
C THR A 7 -3.32 -4.78 -22.66
N HIS A 8 -4.50 -5.37 -22.88
CA HIS A 8 -5.76 -4.83 -22.40
C HIS A 8 -5.81 -5.12 -20.90
N VAL A 9 -5.17 -4.25 -20.11
CA VAL A 9 -5.33 -4.23 -18.66
C VAL A 9 -6.81 -4.02 -18.41
N THR A 10 -7.49 -5.04 -17.90
CA THR A 10 -8.91 -4.95 -17.64
C THR A 10 -9.12 -4.18 -16.33
N LEU A 11 -10.25 -3.48 -16.21
CA LEU A 11 -10.66 -2.89 -14.92
C LEU A 11 -10.67 -3.93 -13.80
N ALA A 12 -10.95 -5.20 -14.12
CA ALA A 12 -10.87 -6.30 -13.18
C ALA A 12 -9.44 -6.51 -12.67
N ASP A 13 -8.40 -6.37 -13.50
CA ASP A 13 -7.01 -6.47 -13.06
C ASP A 13 -6.65 -5.37 -12.05
N TYR A 14 -7.18 -4.15 -12.22
CA TYR A 14 -7.00 -3.05 -11.25
C TYR A 14 -7.78 -3.25 -9.94
N ILE A 15 -8.94 -3.91 -10.00
CA ILE A 15 -9.82 -4.13 -8.85
C ILE A 15 -9.37 -5.34 -8.03
N LEU A 16 -8.77 -6.35 -8.68
CA LEU A 16 -8.32 -7.60 -8.03
C LEU A 16 -6.87 -7.57 -7.56
N THR A 17 -6.08 -6.57 -7.95
CA THR A 17 -4.69 -6.47 -7.50
C THR A 17 -4.64 -6.07 -6.03
N GLU A 18 -4.42 -7.06 -5.17
CA GLU A 18 -3.84 -6.92 -3.82
C GLU A 18 -2.39 -6.38 -3.84
N ASP A 19 -1.98 -5.71 -4.91
CA ASP A 19 -0.61 -5.26 -5.13
C ASP A 19 -0.37 -3.93 -4.40
N PRO A 20 0.44 -3.93 -3.32
CA PRO A 20 0.73 -2.69 -2.60
C PRO A 20 1.51 -1.66 -3.44
N GLU A 21 2.05 -2.05 -4.60
CA GLU A 21 2.64 -1.11 -5.56
C GLU A 21 1.62 -0.13 -6.16
N LEU A 22 0.32 -0.37 -6.02
CA LEU A 22 -0.72 0.59 -6.44
C LEU A 22 -0.95 1.72 -5.44
N LEU A 23 -0.38 1.63 -4.23
CA LEU A 23 -0.49 2.65 -3.18
C LEU A 23 0.53 3.80 -3.34
N VAL A 24 1.04 4.00 -4.56
CA VAL A 24 2.10 4.98 -4.89
C VAL A 24 1.70 6.43 -4.72
N GLU A 25 0.40 6.73 -4.58
CA GLU A 25 -0.07 8.11 -4.39
C GLU A 25 0.26 8.65 -2.98
N ASN A 26 0.63 7.79 -2.03
CA ASN A 26 1.10 8.20 -0.71
C ASN A 26 2.61 7.93 -0.56
N GLU A 27 3.40 9.00 -0.39
CA GLU A 27 4.86 8.91 -0.29
C GLU A 27 5.32 8.12 0.94
N THR A 28 4.64 8.30 2.08
CA THR A 28 4.95 7.58 3.32
C THR A 28 4.72 6.08 3.16
N VAL A 29 3.61 5.68 2.54
CA VAL A 29 3.31 4.29 2.20
C VAL A 29 4.35 3.72 1.24
N THR A 30 4.67 4.45 0.17
CA THR A 30 5.69 4.05 -0.81
C THR A 30 7.06 3.83 -0.15
N ARG A 31 7.45 4.71 0.76
CA ARG A 31 8.71 4.59 1.52
C ARG A 31 8.70 3.36 2.42
N ILE A 32 7.60 3.09 3.10
CA ILE A 32 7.43 1.89 3.94
C ILE A 32 7.50 0.62 3.09
N TYR A 33 6.75 0.56 1.99
CA TYR A 33 6.79 -0.57 1.05
C TYR A 33 8.21 -0.86 0.58
N LYS A 34 8.94 0.16 0.09
CA LYS A 34 10.34 0.01 -0.36
C LYS A 34 11.27 -0.48 0.75
N ASN A 35 11.05 -0.05 1.99
CA ASN A 35 11.86 -0.50 3.12
C ASN A 35 11.56 -1.95 3.49
N LEU A 36 10.28 -2.37 3.47
CA LEU A 36 9.88 -3.75 3.70
C LEU A 36 10.40 -4.66 2.58
N LYS A 37 10.33 -4.23 1.31
CA LYS A 37 10.78 -4.99 0.13
C LYS A 37 12.29 -5.29 0.14
N LYS A 38 13.09 -4.47 0.83
CA LYS A 38 14.52 -4.75 1.06
C LYS A 38 14.76 -5.89 2.06
N GLN A 39 13.78 -6.21 2.89
CA GLN A 39 13.88 -7.17 4.00
C GLN A 39 13.15 -8.48 3.72
N LYS A 40 12.19 -8.48 2.78
CA LYS A 40 11.41 -9.66 2.41
C LYS A 40 10.99 -9.64 0.95
N GLU A 41 10.84 -10.83 0.38
CA GLU A 41 10.55 -11.04 -1.04
C GLU A 41 9.15 -10.55 -1.44
N VAL A 42 8.14 -10.83 -0.61
CA VAL A 42 6.75 -10.43 -0.82
C VAL A 42 6.29 -9.51 0.32
N VAL A 43 5.76 -8.34 -0.05
CA VAL A 43 5.17 -7.36 0.87
C VAL A 43 3.67 -7.33 0.59
N THR A 44 2.85 -7.43 1.62
CA THR A 44 1.38 -7.35 1.54
C THR A 44 0.90 -6.05 2.20
N HIS A 45 -0.35 -5.68 1.94
CA HIS A 45 -1.02 -4.57 2.63
C HIS A 45 -0.95 -4.70 4.16
N LYS A 46 -1.17 -5.91 4.68
CA LYS A 46 -1.07 -6.21 6.12
C LYS A 46 0.30 -5.87 6.70
N ASP A 47 1.38 -6.10 5.96
CA ASP A 47 2.72 -5.76 6.45
C ASP A 47 2.95 -4.25 6.53
N ILE A 48 2.39 -3.50 5.58
CA ILE A 48 2.45 -2.03 5.59
C ILE A 48 1.64 -1.48 6.77
N ILE A 49 0.42 -1.98 6.98
CA ILE A 49 -0.46 -1.61 8.10
C ILE A 49 0.26 -1.87 9.43
N LEU A 50 0.81 -3.07 9.63
CA LEU A 50 1.53 -3.41 10.86
C LEU A 50 2.77 -2.52 11.07
N CYS A 51 3.51 -2.21 10.00
CA CYS A 51 4.66 -1.31 10.09
C CYS A 51 4.24 0.13 10.46
N LEU A 52 3.13 0.62 9.92
CA LEU A 52 2.57 1.92 10.26
C LEU A 52 2.13 1.99 11.72
N ILE A 53 1.41 0.97 12.22
CA ILE A 53 0.99 0.89 13.62
C ILE A 53 2.22 0.93 14.55
N GLN A 54 3.24 0.11 14.28
CA GLN A 54 4.47 0.12 15.07
C GLN A 54 5.17 1.49 15.09
N LYS A 55 5.16 2.20 13.95
CA LYS A 55 5.72 3.56 13.87
C LYS A 55 4.92 4.55 14.69
N ILE A 56 3.59 4.50 14.62
CA ILE A 56 2.69 5.37 15.38
C ILE A 56 2.89 5.18 16.90
N GLU A 57 3.00 3.94 17.35
CA GLU A 57 3.17 3.60 18.78
C GLU A 57 4.52 4.05 19.35
N GLN A 58 5.55 4.17 18.51
CA GLN A 58 6.92 4.52 18.90
C GLN A 58 7.24 6.00 18.65
N GLU A 59 6.40 6.71 17.92
CA GLU A 59 6.63 8.10 17.55
C GLU A 59 6.22 9.04 18.69
N SER A 60 7.12 9.93 19.08
CA SER A 60 6.88 10.95 20.11
C SER A 60 6.63 12.34 19.53
N ASP A 61 7.01 12.53 18.26
CA ASP A 61 6.73 13.75 17.50
C ASP A 61 5.31 13.69 16.93
N THR A 62 4.42 14.52 17.45
CA THR A 62 2.99 14.53 17.07
C THR A 62 2.79 14.82 15.59
N ASP A 63 3.62 15.67 14.99
CA ASP A 63 3.51 16.02 13.57
C ASP A 63 3.86 14.80 12.69
N LYS A 64 4.86 14.01 13.10
CA LYS A 64 5.19 12.75 12.40
C LYS A 64 4.14 11.67 12.65
N GLN A 65 3.59 11.62 13.85
CA GLN A 65 2.53 10.68 14.19
C GLN A 65 1.31 10.90 13.30
N ASP A 66 0.91 12.16 13.06
CA ASP A 66 -0.18 12.52 12.15
C ASP A 66 0.08 12.04 10.72
N ILE A 67 1.30 12.21 10.20
CA ILE A 67 1.67 11.71 8.86
C ILE A 67 1.53 10.17 8.77
N TYR A 68 1.89 9.44 9.82
CA TYR A 68 1.71 7.99 9.84
C TYR A 68 0.24 7.58 9.97
N LEU A 69 -0.58 8.34 10.70
CA LEU A 69 -2.02 8.13 10.81
C LEU A 69 -2.72 8.37 9.47
N GLU A 70 -2.41 9.46 8.76
CA GLU A 70 -2.93 9.73 7.41
C GLU A 70 -2.53 8.63 6.42
N ALA A 71 -1.28 8.15 6.51
CA ALA A 71 -0.82 7.02 5.70
C ALA A 71 -1.57 5.72 6.02
N LEU A 72 -1.84 5.46 7.31
CA LEU A 72 -2.61 4.30 7.75
C LEU A 72 -4.05 4.36 7.23
N GLU A 73 -4.72 5.50 7.37
CA GLU A 73 -6.06 5.73 6.85
C GLU A 73 -6.09 5.49 5.33
N TYR A 74 -5.11 6.03 4.59
CA TYR A 74 -5.01 5.83 3.14
C TYR A 74 -4.93 4.35 2.76
N VAL A 75 -4.07 3.56 3.42
CA VAL A 75 -3.94 2.13 3.12
C VAL A 75 -5.24 1.40 3.45
N VAL A 76 -5.78 1.59 4.66
CA VAL A 76 -7.01 0.92 5.10
C VAL A 76 -8.19 1.23 4.18
N TYR A 77 -8.33 2.49 3.74
CA TYR A 77 -9.39 2.88 2.80
C TYR A 77 -9.25 2.20 1.42
N ARG A 78 -8.03 2.02 0.95
CA ARG A 78 -7.72 1.41 -0.36
C ARG A 78 -7.72 -0.12 -0.32
N THR A 79 -7.65 -0.71 0.87
CA THR A 79 -7.64 -2.16 1.07
C THR A 79 -8.93 -2.54 1.80
N PRO A 80 -10.07 -2.67 1.10
CA PRO A 80 -11.27 -3.20 1.72
C PRO A 80 -10.94 -4.56 2.33
N ASP A 81 -11.32 -4.78 3.59
CA ASP A 81 -11.32 -6.13 4.17
C ASP A 81 -12.19 -7.04 3.28
N ASP A 82 -11.88 -8.34 3.26
CA ASP A 82 -12.70 -9.37 2.60
C ASP A 82 -14.19 -9.02 2.77
N ASP A 83 -14.86 -8.68 1.66
CA ASP A 83 -16.29 -8.44 1.67
C ASP A 83 -16.94 -9.65 2.34
N ILE A 84 -17.52 -9.45 3.52
CA ILE A 84 -18.42 -10.44 4.12
C ILE A 84 -19.65 -10.44 3.21
N VAL A 85 -19.59 -11.27 2.16
CA VAL A 85 -20.70 -11.64 1.28
C VAL A 85 -21.69 -12.50 2.06
#